data_AF-A0A370NPY9-F1
#
_entry.id   AF-A0A370NPY9-F1
#
_cell.length_a   1.000
_cell.length_b   1.000
_cell.length_c   1.000
_cell.angle_alpha   90.00
_cell.angle_beta   90.00
_cell.angle_gamma   90.00
#
_symmetry.space_group_name_H-M   'P 1'
#
loop_
_entity.id
_entity.type
_entity.pdbx_description
1 polymer ?
#
loop_
_entity_poly.entity_id
_entity_poly.type
_entity_poly.pdbx_seq_one_letter_code
_entity_poly.pdbx_strand_id
1 'polypeptide(L)'
;MTKKKEKRQDKNWSETAPLPSDESRGKEPEPQARERMAEKAYRKELFPLHVELVKLQQWVQTSGTKVCVVFEGRDGAGKGGTVKAIKIWKLTNMDLRSYSRWYDYSRARDAMFAASDSDYAPWHVVNSNDKGRARLNIITHMLGQIPYKAIERKPVKLPARQKRGEYREPSYPYRYVEERY
;
A
#
# COMPACT_ATOMS: atom_id res chain seq x y z
N MET A 1 -44.56 22.39 30.81
CA MET A 1 -43.44 22.08 31.73
C MET A 1 -43.75 20.72 32.34
N THR A 2 -42.92 19.68 32.36
CA THR A 2 -41.47 19.53 32.14
C THR A 2 -41.19 18.05 31.81
N LYS A 3 -40.49 17.78 30.71
CA LYS A 3 -40.01 16.45 30.31
C LYS A 3 -38.96 15.96 31.32
N LYS A 4 -39.18 14.79 31.93
CA LYS A 4 -38.19 14.14 32.81
C LYS A 4 -37.09 13.53 31.92
N LYS A 5 -35.89 14.12 31.95
CA LYS A 5 -34.69 13.63 31.27
C LYS A 5 -34.28 12.29 31.88
N GLU A 6 -34.26 11.25 31.07
CA GLU A 6 -33.66 9.96 31.39
C GLU A 6 -32.13 10.11 31.36
N LYS A 7 -31.46 9.85 32.49
CA LYS A 7 -30.01 9.87 32.61
C LYS A 7 -29.45 8.60 31.95
N ARG A 8 -28.71 8.75 30.86
CA ARG A 8 -27.82 7.71 30.32
C ARG A 8 -26.82 7.32 31.41
N GLN A 9 -26.81 6.04 31.78
CA GLN A 9 -25.76 5.43 32.60
C GLN A 9 -24.52 5.24 31.72
N ASP A 10 -23.44 5.93 32.07
CA ASP A 10 -22.11 5.67 31.54
C ASP A 10 -21.63 4.31 32.08
N LYS A 11 -21.56 3.31 31.19
CA LYS A 11 -21.04 1.99 31.55
C LYS A 11 -19.53 2.08 31.77
N ASN A 12 -19.14 1.86 33.01
CA ASN A 12 -17.77 1.70 33.48
C ASN A 12 -17.11 0.51 32.76
N TRP A 13 -16.01 0.73 32.04
CA TRP A 13 -15.32 -0.26 31.20
C TRP A 13 -14.32 -1.14 32.00
N SER A 14 -14.40 -1.20 33.32
CA SER A 14 -13.34 -1.79 34.16
C SER A 14 -13.57 -3.23 34.63
N GLU A 15 -14.42 -4.04 33.98
CA GLU A 15 -14.70 -5.42 34.41
C GLU A 15 -14.73 -6.45 33.26
N THR A 16 -13.69 -6.49 32.43
CA THR A 16 -13.42 -7.71 31.64
C THR A 16 -12.53 -8.63 32.44
N ALA A 17 -12.96 -9.88 32.62
CA ALA A 17 -12.26 -10.93 33.35
C ALA A 17 -10.76 -10.99 33.00
N PRO A 18 -9.86 -11.23 33.99
CA PRO A 18 -8.45 -11.42 33.71
C PRO A 18 -8.26 -12.65 32.82
N LEU A 19 -7.49 -12.48 31.75
CA LEU A 19 -7.10 -13.58 30.87
C LEU A 19 -6.25 -14.60 31.66
N PRO A 20 -6.32 -15.90 31.32
CA PRO A 20 -5.45 -16.91 31.91
C PRO A 20 -3.98 -16.56 31.68
N SER A 21 -3.14 -16.82 32.69
CA SER A 21 -1.70 -16.54 32.66
C SER A 21 -1.01 -17.31 31.53
N ASP A 22 -0.21 -16.58 30.75
CA ASP A 22 0.47 -16.99 29.52
C ASP A 22 1.70 -17.90 29.79
N GLU A 23 1.60 -18.83 30.74
CA GLU A 23 2.72 -19.69 31.16
C GLU A 23 2.89 -20.96 30.33
N SER A 24 1.97 -21.25 29.40
CA SER A 24 1.99 -22.49 28.60
C SER A 24 2.39 -22.31 27.12
N ARG A 25 2.62 -21.08 26.65
CA ARG A 25 3.18 -20.85 25.32
C ARG A 25 4.69 -20.99 25.39
N GLY A 26 5.20 -22.17 24.99
CA GLY A 26 6.63 -22.37 24.76
C GLY A 26 7.19 -21.20 23.93
N LYS A 27 8.37 -20.69 24.32
CA LYS A 27 9.01 -19.55 23.65
C LYS A 27 9.10 -19.83 22.15
N GLU A 28 8.25 -19.18 21.37
CA GLU A 28 8.40 -19.15 19.92
C GLU A 28 9.83 -18.65 19.63
N PRO A 29 10.58 -19.32 18.74
CA PRO A 29 11.93 -18.89 18.42
C PRO A 29 11.86 -17.45 17.92
N GLU A 30 12.63 -16.56 18.56
CA GLU A 30 12.69 -15.16 18.13
C GLU A 30 13.05 -15.13 16.64
N PRO A 31 12.27 -14.42 15.80
CA PRO A 31 12.53 -14.36 14.38
C PRO A 31 13.91 -13.72 14.18
N GLN A 32 14.87 -14.53 13.71
CA GLN A 32 16.21 -14.06 13.38
C GLN A 32 16.08 -12.82 12.49
N ALA A 33 16.68 -11.72 12.93
CA ALA A 33 16.63 -10.44 12.23
C ALA A 33 17.32 -10.60 10.86
N ARG A 34 16.52 -10.90 9.83
CA ARG A 34 17.01 -11.03 8.46
C ARG A 34 17.63 -9.71 8.03
N GLU A 35 18.81 -9.78 7.44
CA GLU A 35 19.52 -8.60 6.94
C GLU A 35 18.69 -7.88 5.87
N ARG A 36 18.67 -6.54 5.96
CA ARG A 36 17.89 -5.68 5.07
C ARG A 36 18.36 -5.86 3.64
N MET A 37 17.43 -6.00 2.71
CA MET A 37 17.72 -6.12 1.29
C MET A 37 18.50 -4.91 0.77
N ALA A 38 19.55 -5.17 -0.01
CA ALA A 38 20.31 -4.13 -0.68
C ALA A 38 19.46 -3.38 -1.72
N GLU A 39 19.60 -2.05 -1.77
CA GLU A 39 18.80 -1.17 -2.65
C GLU A 39 18.91 -1.57 -4.13
N LYS A 40 20.11 -1.99 -4.59
CA LYS A 40 20.33 -2.42 -5.98
C LYS A 40 19.51 -3.68 -6.32
N ALA A 41 19.46 -4.64 -5.40
CA ALA A 41 18.66 -5.86 -5.56
C ALA A 41 17.16 -5.51 -5.54
N TYR A 42 16.73 -4.69 -4.58
CA TYR A 42 15.35 -4.21 -4.51
C TYR A 42 14.88 -3.55 -5.81
N ARG A 43 15.66 -2.63 -6.38
CA ARG A 43 15.30 -1.94 -7.64
C ARG A 43 15.22 -2.87 -8.84
N LYS A 44 16.12 -3.86 -8.91
CA LYS A 44 16.13 -4.87 -9.97
C LYS A 44 14.82 -5.66 -9.98
N GLU A 45 14.35 -6.08 -8.81
CA GLU A 45 13.08 -6.83 -8.66
C GLU A 45 11.84 -5.95 -8.78
N LEU A 46 11.93 -4.67 -8.39
CA LEU A 46 10.80 -3.74 -8.48
C LEU A 46 10.42 -3.42 -9.93
N PHE A 47 11.40 -3.33 -10.83
CA PHE A 47 11.19 -2.96 -12.23
C PHE A 47 10.17 -3.86 -12.98
N PRO A 48 10.32 -5.20 -13.02
CA PRO A 48 9.33 -6.05 -13.69
C PRO A 48 7.95 -5.97 -13.02
N LEU A 49 7.89 -5.84 -11.69
CA LEU A 49 6.63 -5.68 -10.98
C LEU A 49 5.90 -4.38 -11.34
N HIS A 50 6.64 -3.29 -11.60
CA HIS A 50 6.07 -2.04 -12.11
C HIS A 50 5.46 -2.21 -13.50
N VAL A 51 6.10 -3.00 -14.38
CA VAL A 51 5.53 -3.32 -15.71
C VAL A 51 4.21 -4.07 -15.56
N GLU A 52 4.14 -5.05 -14.66
CA GLU A 52 2.92 -5.80 -14.38
C GLU A 52 1.82 -4.92 -13.77
N LEU A 53 2.16 -4.01 -12.86
CA LEU A 53 1.21 -3.02 -12.34
C LEU A 53 0.62 -2.13 -13.43
N VAL A 54 1.42 -1.72 -14.42
CA VAL A 54 0.93 -0.97 -15.57
C VAL A 54 -0.05 -1.81 -16.41
N LYS A 55 0.24 -3.10 -16.62
CA LYS A 55 -0.69 -4.00 -17.32
C LYS A 55 -2.01 -4.15 -16.56
N LEU A 56 -1.94 -4.33 -15.24
CA LEU A 56 -3.12 -4.38 -14.38
C LEU A 56 -3.93 -3.09 -14.47
N GLN A 57 -3.27 -1.93 -14.43
CA GLN A 57 -3.95 -0.63 -14.56
C GLN A 57 -4.65 -0.50 -15.93
N GLN A 58 -3.98 -0.90 -17.02
CA GLN A 58 -4.58 -0.88 -18.35
C GLN A 58 -5.79 -1.82 -18.42
N TRP A 59 -5.67 -3.03 -17.87
CA TRP A 59 -6.75 -3.99 -17.78
C TRP A 59 -7.96 -3.45 -17.01
N VAL A 60 -7.74 -2.82 -15.86
CA VAL A 60 -8.80 -2.17 -15.07
C VAL A 60 -9.52 -1.10 -15.88
N GLN A 61 -8.78 -0.25 -16.60
CA GLN A 61 -9.35 0.81 -17.43
C GLN A 61 -10.22 0.27 -18.57
N THR A 62 -9.79 -0.79 -19.25
CA THR A 62 -10.54 -1.35 -20.39
C THR A 62 -11.68 -2.27 -19.97
N SER A 63 -11.52 -3.02 -18.89
CA SER A 63 -12.56 -3.92 -18.38
C SER A 63 -13.68 -3.19 -17.61
N GLY A 64 -13.40 -1.98 -17.10
CA GLY A 64 -14.32 -1.27 -16.19
C GLY A 64 -14.37 -1.85 -14.78
N THR A 65 -13.51 -2.83 -14.46
CA THR A 65 -13.41 -3.46 -13.14
C THR A 65 -12.99 -2.43 -12.09
N LYS A 66 -13.58 -2.47 -10.90
CA LYS A 66 -13.17 -1.61 -9.77
C LYS A 66 -12.34 -2.43 -8.80
N VAL A 67 -11.15 -1.94 -8.45
CA VAL A 67 -10.25 -2.56 -7.49
C VAL A 67 -10.07 -1.61 -6.31
N CYS A 68 -10.30 -2.10 -5.08
CA CYS A 68 -10.05 -1.38 -3.84
C CYS A 68 -9.01 -2.16 -3.04
N VAL A 69 -7.96 -1.48 -2.57
CA VAL A 69 -6.90 -2.07 -1.75
C VAL A 69 -6.78 -1.25 -0.47
N VAL A 70 -6.97 -1.90 0.67
CA VAL A 70 -6.89 -1.26 1.99
C VAL A 70 -5.54 -1.58 2.62
N PHE A 71 -4.83 -0.54 3.06
CA PHE A 71 -3.54 -0.68 3.75
C PHE A 71 -3.70 -0.22 5.20
N GLU A 72 -3.83 -1.18 6.12
CA GLU A 72 -3.77 -0.93 7.56
C GLU A 72 -2.43 -1.32 8.16
N GLY A 73 -2.15 -0.82 9.36
CA GLY A 73 -0.93 -1.17 10.10
C GLY A 73 -0.48 -0.09 11.08
N ARG A 74 0.55 -0.39 11.86
CA ARG A 74 1.11 0.55 12.84
C ARG A 74 1.70 1.79 12.17
N ASP A 75 1.82 2.86 12.94
CA ASP A 75 2.55 4.05 12.54
C ASP A 75 4.03 3.72 12.33
N GLY A 76 4.66 4.33 11.33
CA GLY A 76 6.03 4.00 10.93
C GLY A 76 6.25 2.64 10.24
N ALA A 77 5.25 1.75 10.20
CA ALA A 77 5.35 0.41 9.58
C ALA A 77 5.66 0.45 8.06
N GLY A 78 5.51 1.61 7.43
CA GLY A 78 5.88 1.81 6.03
C GLY A 78 4.71 1.79 5.06
N LYS A 79 3.46 1.90 5.54
CA LYS A 79 2.24 2.05 4.73
C LYS A 79 2.43 3.05 3.59
N GLY A 80 2.88 4.27 3.90
CA GLY A 80 3.15 5.31 2.91
C GLY A 80 4.28 4.99 1.93
N GLY A 81 5.27 4.19 2.33
CA GLY A 81 6.37 3.75 1.44
C GLY A 81 5.94 2.64 0.48
N THR A 82 5.06 1.73 0.92
CA THR A 82 4.40 0.74 0.07
C THR A 82 3.43 1.39 -0.88
N VAL A 83 2.57 2.28 -0.35
CA VAL A 83 1.71 3.11 -1.17
C VAL A 83 2.61 3.85 -2.15
N LYS A 84 3.72 4.53 -1.80
CA LYS A 84 4.63 5.20 -2.77
C LYS A 84 5.15 4.30 -3.89
N ALA A 85 5.45 3.04 -3.59
CA ALA A 85 5.85 2.08 -4.63
C ALA A 85 4.73 1.83 -5.66
N ILE A 86 3.49 2.17 -5.30
CA ILE A 86 2.24 2.06 -6.07
C ILE A 86 1.64 3.46 -6.46
N LYS A 87 1.67 4.53 -5.62
CA LYS A 87 1.41 6.00 -5.77
C LYS A 87 1.47 6.82 -4.43
N ILE A 88 1.34 8.17 -4.43
CA ILE A 88 1.89 9.21 -3.48
C ILE A 88 1.21 9.41 -2.07
N TRP A 89 1.95 10.05 -1.12
CA TRP A 89 1.87 10.11 0.38
C TRP A 89 0.83 10.98 1.12
N LYS A 90 0.67 10.71 2.46
CA LYS A 90 0.67 11.69 3.58
C LYS A 90 1.26 11.10 4.90
N LEU A 91 1.91 11.94 5.72
CA LEU A 91 2.40 11.70 7.10
C LEU A 91 1.63 12.61 8.06
N THR A 92 1.41 12.25 9.34
CA THR A 92 0.64 13.09 10.30
C THR A 92 1.19 13.06 11.73
N ASN A 93 0.79 14.02 12.57
CA ASN A 93 1.22 14.13 13.97
C ASN A 93 0.77 12.97 14.91
N MET A 94 0.01 11.99 14.42
CA MET A 94 -0.41 10.81 15.19
C MET A 94 0.76 9.84 15.47
N ASP A 95 1.77 9.84 14.60
CA ASP A 95 2.87 8.85 14.57
C ASP A 95 3.69 8.77 15.87
N LEU A 96 3.66 9.81 16.72
CA LEU A 96 4.40 9.84 18.00
C LEU A 96 3.58 9.30 19.19
N ARG A 97 2.25 9.47 19.18
CA ARG A 97 1.38 9.03 20.29
C ARG A 97 1.09 7.54 20.27
N SER A 98 1.31 6.88 19.13
CA SER A 98 1.09 5.44 18.99
C SER A 98 2.19 4.58 19.59
N TYR A 99 3.38 5.13 19.81
CA TYR A 99 4.49 4.38 20.41
C TYR A 99 4.18 3.94 21.85
N SER A 100 3.54 4.80 22.65
CA SER A 100 3.19 4.50 24.05
C SER A 100 1.97 3.59 24.22
N ARG A 101 1.26 3.25 23.14
CA ARG A 101 0.02 2.45 23.16
C ARG A 101 0.17 1.11 22.44
N TRP A 102 1.38 0.55 22.43
CA TRP A 102 1.72 -0.62 21.62
C TRP A 102 0.74 -1.79 21.76
N TYR A 103 0.42 -2.18 22.99
CA TYR A 103 -0.47 -3.30 23.28
C TYR A 103 -1.95 -2.97 23.09
N ASP A 104 -2.37 -1.72 23.27
CA ASP A 104 -3.74 -1.29 22.98
C ASP A 104 -4.03 -1.44 21.48
N TYR A 105 -3.06 -1.04 20.63
CA TYR A 105 -3.13 -1.27 19.19
C TYR A 105 -3.07 -2.75 18.81
N SER A 106 -2.32 -3.59 19.55
CA SER A 106 -2.33 -5.05 19.33
C SER A 106 -3.73 -5.62 19.57
N ARG A 107 -4.37 -5.28 20.69
CA ARG A 107 -5.72 -5.77 21.01
C ARG A 107 -6.76 -5.27 20.02
N ALA A 108 -6.67 -4.01 19.60
CA ALA A 108 -7.56 -3.46 18.57
C ALA A 108 -7.39 -4.18 17.22
N ARG A 109 -6.15 -4.49 16.82
CA ARG A 109 -5.84 -5.28 15.62
C ARG A 109 -6.46 -6.67 15.71
N ASP A 110 -6.26 -7.38 16.82
CA ASP A 110 -6.73 -8.75 16.98
C ASP A 110 -8.28 -8.81 16.98
N ALA A 111 -8.92 -7.82 17.62
CA ALA A 111 -10.37 -7.64 17.56
C ALA A 111 -10.87 -7.34 16.14
N MET A 112 -10.14 -6.53 15.37
CA MET A 112 -10.45 -6.24 13.96
C MET A 112 -10.39 -7.51 13.11
N PHE A 113 -9.33 -8.33 13.24
CA PHE A 113 -9.24 -9.61 12.52
C PHE A 113 -10.43 -10.51 12.84
N ALA A 114 -10.71 -10.74 14.13
CA ALA A 114 -11.81 -11.60 14.55
C ALA A 114 -13.18 -11.13 14.02
N ALA A 115 -13.38 -9.83 13.85
CA ALA A 115 -14.65 -9.25 13.42
C ALA A 115 -14.81 -9.09 11.91
N SER A 116 -13.72 -9.03 11.13
CA SER A 116 -13.77 -8.58 9.73
C SER A 116 -12.97 -9.44 8.74
N ASP A 117 -12.21 -10.43 9.21
CA ASP A 117 -11.60 -11.41 8.32
C ASP A 117 -12.66 -12.35 7.74
N SER A 118 -12.74 -12.40 6.41
CA SER A 118 -13.79 -13.10 5.69
C SER A 118 -13.27 -13.68 4.38
N ASP A 119 -13.88 -14.77 3.89
CA ASP A 119 -13.42 -15.44 2.67
C ASP A 119 -13.46 -14.53 1.43
N TYR A 120 -14.42 -13.59 1.38
CA TYR A 120 -14.58 -12.66 0.26
C TYR A 120 -13.69 -11.41 0.36
N ALA A 121 -13.17 -11.10 1.55
CA ALA A 121 -12.29 -9.96 1.81
C ALA A 121 -11.28 -10.32 2.91
N PRO A 122 -10.32 -11.23 2.63
CA PRO A 122 -9.40 -11.72 3.63
C PRO A 122 -8.36 -10.65 3.99
N TRP A 123 -7.97 -10.63 5.27
CA TRP A 123 -6.83 -9.84 5.70
C TRP A 123 -5.52 -10.57 5.44
N HIS A 124 -4.55 -9.85 4.85
CA HIS A 124 -3.20 -10.37 4.63
C HIS A 124 -2.19 -9.63 5.50
N VAL A 125 -1.45 -10.38 6.32
CA VAL A 125 -0.41 -9.84 7.19
C VAL A 125 0.94 -9.87 6.48
N VAL A 126 1.63 -8.74 6.45
CA VAL A 126 2.97 -8.62 5.87
C VAL A 126 3.94 -8.14 6.94
N ASN A 127 5.03 -8.89 7.14
CA ASN A 127 6.12 -8.46 8.00
C ASN A 127 6.91 -7.34 7.30
N SER A 128 6.89 -6.14 7.89
CA SER A 128 7.48 -4.93 7.33
C SER A 128 8.84 -4.53 7.92
N ASN A 129 9.50 -5.41 8.68
CA ASN A 129 10.83 -5.13 9.25
C ASN A 129 11.85 -4.85 8.14
N ASP A 130 11.79 -5.59 7.03
CA ASP A 130 12.46 -5.23 5.78
C ASP A 130 11.46 -4.56 4.82
N LYS A 131 11.51 -3.23 4.78
CA LYS A 131 10.61 -2.41 3.94
C LYS A 131 10.76 -2.70 2.44
N GLY A 132 11.93 -3.13 1.97
CA GLY A 132 12.14 -3.47 0.56
C GLY A 132 11.41 -4.74 0.19
N ARG A 133 11.64 -5.81 0.98
CA ARG A 133 10.96 -7.10 0.79
C ARG A 133 9.45 -7.00 0.97
N ALA A 134 8.99 -6.25 1.98
CA ALA A 134 7.57 -6.06 2.23
C ALA A 134 6.84 -5.48 1.01
N ARG A 135 7.45 -4.48 0.33
CA ARG A 135 6.87 -3.88 -0.88
C ARG A 135 6.79 -4.88 -2.04
N LEU A 136 7.87 -5.61 -2.30
CA LEU A 136 7.91 -6.62 -3.37
C LEU A 136 6.85 -7.69 -3.14
N ASN A 137 6.74 -8.19 -1.90
CA ASN A 137 5.75 -9.21 -1.54
C ASN A 137 4.31 -8.70 -1.66
N ILE A 138 4.04 -7.47 -1.22
CA ILE A 138 2.71 -6.84 -1.34
C ILE A 138 2.30 -6.74 -2.80
N ILE A 139 3.20 -6.20 -3.66
CA ILE A 139 2.91 -6.04 -5.08
C ILE A 139 2.70 -7.41 -5.74
N THR A 140 3.55 -8.38 -5.44
CA THR A 140 3.46 -9.75 -5.98
C THR A 140 2.15 -10.42 -5.57
N HIS A 141 1.80 -10.35 -4.28
CA HIS A 141 0.56 -10.93 -3.75
C HIS A 141 -0.67 -10.30 -4.42
N MET A 142 -0.71 -8.97 -4.52
CA MET A 142 -1.81 -8.25 -5.16
C MET A 142 -1.96 -8.62 -6.65
N LEU A 143 -0.85 -8.70 -7.40
CA LEU A 143 -0.85 -9.11 -8.81
C LEU A 143 -1.35 -10.56 -8.96
N GLY A 144 -1.03 -11.45 -8.02
CA GLY A 144 -1.49 -12.84 -8.04
C GLY A 144 -2.98 -13.02 -7.73
N GLN A 145 -3.60 -12.08 -7.00
CA GLN A 145 -5.02 -12.16 -6.65
C GLN A 145 -5.95 -11.58 -7.72
N ILE A 146 -5.47 -10.64 -8.53
CA ILE A 146 -6.29 -9.96 -9.53
C ILE A 146 -6.08 -10.67 -10.87
N PRO A 147 -7.12 -11.23 -11.51
CA PRO A 147 -6.98 -11.97 -12.77
C PRO A 147 -6.85 -11.02 -13.97
N TYR A 148 -5.89 -10.10 -13.94
CA TYR A 148 -5.65 -9.14 -15.01
C TYR A 148 -5.03 -9.83 -16.24
N LYS A 149 -5.35 -9.31 -17.42
CA LYS A 149 -4.80 -9.79 -18.69
C LYS A 149 -4.01 -8.69 -19.36
N ALA A 150 -2.86 -9.04 -19.94
CA ALA A 150 -2.13 -8.12 -20.79
C ALA A 150 -2.99 -7.72 -21.99
N ILE A 151 -3.21 -6.42 -22.16
CA ILE A 151 -3.95 -5.89 -23.31
C ILE A 151 -3.01 -5.76 -24.49
N GLU A 152 -3.41 -6.29 -25.65
CA GLU A 152 -2.72 -6.03 -26.91
C GLU A 152 -2.79 -4.54 -27.26
N ARG A 153 -1.61 -3.92 -27.35
CA ARG A 153 -1.51 -2.53 -27.81
C ARG A 153 -1.56 -2.53 -29.32
N LYS A 154 -2.64 -1.98 -29.89
CA LYS A 154 -2.67 -1.68 -31.33
C LYS A 154 -1.54 -0.68 -31.63
N PRO A 155 -0.64 -0.97 -32.58
CA PRO A 155 0.44 -0.04 -32.92
C PRO A 155 -0.18 1.28 -33.40
N VAL A 156 0.21 2.38 -32.74
CA VAL A 156 -0.21 3.71 -33.15
C VAL A 156 0.56 4.05 -34.42
N LYS A 157 -0.13 4.04 -35.57
CA LYS A 157 0.42 4.58 -36.81
C LYS A 157 0.29 6.10 -36.74
N LEU A 158 1.41 6.77 -36.56
CA LEU A 158 1.45 8.22 -36.71
C LEU A 158 1.15 8.57 -38.17
N PRO A 159 0.34 9.60 -38.44
CA PRO A 159 0.17 10.09 -39.80
C PRO A 159 1.51 10.60 -40.32
N ALA A 160 1.67 10.59 -41.65
CA ALA A 160 2.83 11.22 -42.27
C ALA A 160 2.92 12.69 -41.81
N ARG A 161 4.13 13.13 -41.46
CA ARG A 161 4.37 14.52 -41.06
C ARG A 161 3.90 15.46 -42.18
N GLN A 162 3.21 16.53 -41.80
CA GLN A 162 2.79 17.55 -42.75
C GLN A 162 4.01 18.10 -43.50
N LYS A 163 3.86 18.31 -44.82
CA LYS A 163 4.88 19.01 -45.61
C LYS A 163 5.06 20.42 -45.07
N ARG A 164 6.29 20.95 -45.15
CA ARG A 164 6.66 22.28 -44.65
C ARG A 164 5.73 23.41 -45.15
N GLY A 165 5.16 23.28 -46.35
CA GLY A 165 4.31 24.31 -46.94
C GLY A 165 5.07 25.64 -47.02
N GLU A 166 4.44 26.71 -46.57
CA GLU A 166 5.02 28.06 -46.50
C GLU A 166 5.79 28.34 -45.19
N TYR A 167 5.79 27.40 -44.23
CA TYR A 167 6.43 27.59 -42.94
C TYR A 167 7.95 27.74 -43.09
N ARG A 168 8.50 28.82 -42.54
CA ARG A 168 9.93 29.04 -42.38
C ARG A 168 10.25 29.03 -40.89
N GLU A 169 11.21 28.20 -40.49
CA GLU A 169 11.68 28.18 -39.12
C GLU A 169 12.25 29.56 -38.76
N PRO A 170 11.76 30.22 -37.69
CA PRO A 170 12.33 31.47 -37.25
C PRO A 170 13.78 31.27 -36.80
N SER A 171 14.67 32.18 -37.18
CA SER A 171 16.05 32.25 -36.65
C SER A 171 16.05 32.81 -35.22
N TYR A 172 15.32 32.17 -34.32
CA TYR A 172 15.27 32.53 -32.91
C TYR A 172 16.44 31.87 -32.17
N PRO A 173 17.16 32.58 -31.29
CA PRO A 173 18.25 32.00 -30.51
C PRO A 173 17.67 31.14 -29.36
N TYR A 174 17.24 29.92 -29.69
CA TYR A 174 16.73 28.98 -28.70
C TYR A 174 17.81 28.61 -27.69
N ARG A 175 17.41 28.51 -26.42
CA ARG A 175 18.24 27.92 -25.37
C ARG A 175 18.00 26.41 -25.39
N TYR A 176 18.93 25.68 -25.99
CA TYR A 176 18.89 24.22 -26.01
C TYR A 176 19.36 23.66 -24.67
N VAL A 177 18.79 22.52 -24.28
CA VAL A 177 19.30 21.74 -23.15
C VAL A 177 20.56 21.02 -23.60
N GLU A 178 21.54 20.89 -22.71
CA GLU A 178 22.77 20.14 -22.97
C GLU A 178 22.46 18.67 -23.31
N GLU A 179 22.99 18.19 -24.44
CA GLU A 179 22.92 16.78 -24.82
C GLU A 179 23.97 15.98 -24.02
N ARG A 180 23.50 15.12 -23.10
CA ARG A 180 24.36 14.37 -22.16
C ARG A 180 24.42 12.86 -22.43
N TYR A 181 23.64 12.35 -23.37
CA TYR A 181 23.47 10.93 -23.65
C TYR A 181 23.50 10.67 -25.15
#